data_AF-A0A2W2DQS8-F1
#
_entry.id   AF-A0A2W2DQS8-F1
#
_cell.length_a   1.000
_cell.length_b   1.000
_cell.length_c   1.000
_cell.angle_alpha   90.00
_cell.angle_beta   90.00
_cell.angle_gamma   90.00
#
_symmetry.space_group_name_H-M   'P 1'
#
loop_
_entity.id
_entity.type
_entity.pdbx_description
1 polymer ?
#
loop_
_entity_poly.entity_id
_entity_poly.type
_entity_poly.pdbx_seq_one_letter_code
_entity_poly.pdbx_strand_id
1 'polypeptide(L)' 'MTTRLFGEPVQRREDPRLLTGQGRYLDDLGRDALAAAFVRSPHAHARIRDVDVTAALDVEGLVAIYTWED' A
#
# COMPACT_ATOMS: atom_id res chain seq x y z
N MET A 1 -4.81 32.67 -32.55
CA MET A 1 -3.53 31.92 -32.41
C MET A 1 -3.88 30.49 -32.01
N THR A 2 -3.85 29.58 -32.98
CA THR A 2 -4.16 28.17 -32.79
C THR A 2 -3.00 27.50 -32.05
N THR A 3 -3.33 26.90 -30.91
CA THR A 3 -2.40 26.16 -30.05
C THR A 3 -1.81 24.98 -30.83
N ARG A 4 -0.48 25.04 -31.06
CA ARG A 4 0.35 24.13 -31.88
C ARG A 4 0.25 22.62 -31.55
N LEU A 5 -0.47 22.26 -30.51
CA LEU A 5 -0.54 20.91 -29.93
C LEU A 5 -1.98 20.49 -29.58
N PHE A 6 -2.96 21.38 -29.74
CA PHE A 6 -4.33 21.08 -29.34
C PHE A 6 -5.04 20.30 -30.45
N GLY A 7 -5.47 19.08 -30.14
CA GLY A 7 -6.08 18.14 -31.10
C GLY A 7 -5.11 17.17 -31.77
N GLU A 8 -3.80 17.29 -31.52
CA GLU A 8 -2.78 16.42 -32.10
C GLU A 8 -2.56 15.15 -31.26
N PRO A 9 -2.31 13.98 -31.87
CA PRO A 9 -1.99 12.74 -31.17
C PRO A 9 -0.52 12.75 -30.68
N VAL A 10 -0.24 13.54 -29.64
CA VAL A 10 1.09 13.68 -29.05
C VAL A 10 1.43 12.45 -28.20
N GLN A 11 2.65 11.92 -28.36
CA GLN A 11 3.14 10.84 -27.51
C GLN A 11 3.25 11.28 -26.05
N ARG A 12 2.87 10.38 -25.14
CA ARG A 12 2.88 10.62 -23.69
C ARG A 12 4.31 10.67 -23.16
N ARG A 13 4.56 11.55 -22.20
CA ARG A 13 5.91 11.76 -21.64
C ARG A 13 6.28 10.69 -20.61
N GLU A 14 5.27 10.12 -19.98
CA GLU A 14 5.38 9.12 -18.93
C GLU A 14 5.60 7.71 -19.46
N ASP A 15 5.23 7.44 -20.72
CA ASP A 15 5.29 6.10 -21.33
C ASP A 15 6.68 5.46 -21.22
N PRO A 16 7.80 6.15 -21.52
CA PRO A 16 9.12 5.52 -21.43
C PRO A 16 9.43 4.92 -20.07
N ARG A 17 9.08 5.60 -18.96
CA ARG A 17 9.34 5.05 -17.61
C ARG A 17 8.30 4.01 -17.20
N LEU A 18 7.03 4.19 -17.57
CA LEU A 18 5.96 3.28 -17.17
C LEU A 18 6.03 1.95 -17.93
N LEU A 19 6.35 1.99 -19.22
CA LEU A 19 6.41 0.79 -20.07
C LEU A 19 7.68 -0.05 -19.84
N THR A 20 8.72 0.52 -19.23
CA THR A 20 10.00 -0.17 -18.99
C THR A 20 10.19 -0.62 -17.53
N GLY A 21 9.13 -0.54 -16.71
CA GLY A 21 9.21 -0.88 -15.29
C GLY A 21 10.07 0.09 -14.45
N GLN A 22 10.36 1.28 -14.99
CA GLN A 22 11.08 2.36 -14.30
C GLN A 22 10.12 3.37 -13.63
N GLY A 23 8.82 3.08 -13.64
CA GLY A 23 7.85 3.73 -12.78
C GLY A 23 8.17 3.42 -11.32
N ARG A 24 7.81 4.34 -10.41
CA ARG A 24 7.89 4.12 -8.97
C ARG A 24 6.52 4.41 -8.37
N TYR A 25 5.95 3.40 -7.76
CA TYR A 25 4.74 3.44 -6.96
C TYR A 25 5.13 3.29 -5.48
N LEU A 26 4.15 3.37 -4.58
CA LEU A 26 4.41 3.36 -3.14
C LEU A 26 5.19 2.11 -2.68
N ASP A 27 4.88 0.95 -3.25
CA ASP A 27 5.51 -0.33 -2.90
C ASP A 27 6.92 -0.49 -3.50
N ASP A 28 7.31 0.38 -4.44
CA ASP A 28 8.69 0.45 -4.96
C ASP A 28 9.61 1.32 -4.06
N LEU A 29 9.06 1.88 -2.98
CA LEU A 29 9.76 2.70 -1.99
C LEU A 29 9.98 1.88 -0.71
N GLY A 30 11.09 2.11 0.00
CA GLY A 30 11.22 1.62 1.39
C GLY A 30 12.11 0.39 1.59
N ARG A 31 13.38 0.46 1.14
CA ARG A 31 14.40 -0.57 1.42
C ARG A 31 14.61 -0.84 2.92
N ASP A 32 14.22 0.10 3.79
CA ASP A 32 14.38 0.01 5.25
C ASP A 32 13.03 0.14 6.00
N ALA A 33 11.90 0.11 5.30
CA ALA A 33 10.59 0.24 5.93
C ALA A 33 10.11 -1.10 6.50
N LEU A 34 9.40 -1.07 7.62
CA LEU A 34 8.68 -2.25 8.13
C LEU A 34 7.40 -2.47 7.32
N ALA A 35 7.06 -3.73 7.09
CA ALA A 35 5.79 -4.11 6.51
C ALA A 35 4.67 -4.08 7.59
N ALA A 36 3.47 -3.66 7.19
CA ALA A 36 2.29 -3.67 8.05
C ALA A 36 1.18 -4.51 7.41
N ALA A 37 0.51 -5.32 8.23
CA ALA A 37 -0.66 -6.07 7.85
C ALA A 37 -1.83 -5.72 8.77
N PHE A 38 -3.05 -5.70 8.22
CA PHE A 38 -4.26 -5.37 8.96
C PHE A 38 -5.15 -6.61 9.08
N VAL A 39 -5.44 -7.01 10.33
CA VAL A 39 -6.48 -7.99 10.61
C VAL A 39 -7.84 -7.29 10.48
N ARG A 40 -8.72 -7.84 9.63
CA ARG A 40 -10.04 -7.26 9.35
C ARG A 40 -11.15 -8.15 9.88
N SER A 41 -12.29 -7.54 10.21
CA SER A 41 -13.48 -8.28 10.66
C SER A 41 -13.95 -9.27 9.59
N PRO A 42 -14.18 -10.54 9.93
CA PRO A 42 -14.85 -11.50 9.05
C PRO A 42 -16.37 -11.32 9.05
N HIS A 43 -16.91 -10.50 9.96
CA HIS A 43 -18.34 -10.24 10.10
C HIS A 43 -18.69 -8.84 9.59
N ALA A 44 -19.79 -8.73 8.83
CA ALA A 44 -20.28 -7.44 8.34
C ALA A 44 -20.77 -6.52 9.47
N HIS A 45 -21.34 -7.10 10.54
CA HIS A 45 -21.78 -6.39 11.73
C HIS A 45 -21.72 -7.30 12.95
N ALA A 46 -20.91 -6.94 13.93
CA ALA A 46 -20.75 -7.66 15.19
C ALA A 46 -20.15 -6.73 16.24
N ARG A 47 -20.21 -7.13 17.51
CA ARG A 47 -19.42 -6.50 18.58
C ARG A 47 -18.11 -7.27 18.73
N ILE A 48 -16.99 -6.55 18.82
CA ILE A 48 -15.70 -7.13 19.22
C ILE A 48 -15.81 -7.46 20.71
N ARG A 49 -15.67 -8.74 21.06
CA ARG A 49 -15.68 -9.18 22.46
C ARG A 49 -14.29 -9.18 23.04
N ASP A 50 -13.31 -9.56 22.24
CA ASP A 50 -11.92 -9.74 22.62
C ASP A 50 -11.03 -9.75 21.37
N VAL A 51 -9.73 -9.47 21.55
CA VAL A 51 -8.69 -9.57 20.53
C VAL A 51 -7.47 -10.24 21.18
N ASP A 52 -7.32 -11.54 20.94
CA ASP A 52 -6.19 -12.32 21.43
C ASP A 52 -5.01 -12.21 20.45
N VAL A 53 -3.88 -11.67 20.93
CA VAL A 53 -2.64 -11.48 20.17
C VAL A 53 -1.54 -12.47 20.58
N THR A 54 -1.79 -13.33 21.57
CA THR A 54 -0.75 -14.12 22.24
C THR A 54 0.05 -15.00 21.27
N ALA A 55 -0.63 -15.72 20.38
CA ALA A 55 0.02 -16.59 19.39
C ALA A 55 0.84 -15.83 18.34
N ALA A 56 0.52 -14.55 18.08
CA ALA A 56 1.24 -13.75 17.10
C ALA A 56 2.58 -13.22 17.65
N LEU A 57 2.71 -13.09 18.98
CA LEU A 57 3.91 -12.57 19.63
C LEU A 57 5.17 -13.42 19.38
N ASP A 58 4.99 -14.72 19.13
CA ASP A 58 6.08 -15.66 18.88
C ASP A 58 6.50 -15.73 17.40
N VAL A 59 5.91 -14.91 16.52
CA VAL A 59 6.26 -14.89 15.10
C VAL A 59 7.60 -14.20 14.89
N GLU A 60 8.56 -14.92 14.29
CA GLU A 60 9.86 -14.37 13.95
C GLU A 60 9.74 -13.16 13.02
N GLY A 61 10.42 -12.07 13.37
CA GLY A 61 10.37 -10.81 12.62
C GLY A 61 9.20 -9.90 12.97
N LEU A 62 8.33 -10.28 13.91
CA LEU A 62 7.32 -9.37 14.44
C LEU A 62 7.99 -8.20 15.18
N VAL A 63 7.62 -6.98 14.82
CA VAL A 63 8.10 -5.77 15.50
C VAL A 63 7.09 -5.23 16.51
N ALA A 64 5.80 -5.18 16.12
CA ALA A 64 4.74 -4.68 16.97
C ALA A 64 3.37 -5.19 16.52
N ILE A 65 2.43 -5.26 17.46
CA ILE A 65 0.99 -5.41 17.21
C ILE A 65 0.32 -4.21 17.87
N TYR A 66 -0.54 -3.53 17.12
CA TYR A 66 -1.33 -2.40 17.63
C TYR A 66 -2.80 -2.76 17.60
N THR A 67 -3.47 -2.39 18.67
CA THR A 67 -4.87 -2.68 18.93
C THR A 67 -5.62 -1.38 19.25
N TRP A 68 -6.82 -1.49 19.82
CA TRP A 68 -7.63 -0.34 20.23
C TRP A 68 -7.27 0.15 21.63
N GLU A 69 -6.46 -0.61 22.38
CA GLU A 69 -6.00 -0.25 23.73
C GLU A 69 -4.67 0.51 23.74
N ASP A 70 -3.98 0.57 22.58
CA ASP A 70 -2.73 1.32 22.36
C ASP A 70 -3.00 2.77 21.93
#